data_AF-A0A4R6RLD9-F1
#
_entry.id   AF-A0A4R6RLD9-F1
#
_cell.length_a   1.000
_cell.length_b   1.000
_cell.length_c   1.000
_cell.angle_alpha   90.00
_cell.angle_beta   90.00
_cell.angle_gamma   90.00
#
_symmetry.space_group_name_H-M   'P 1'
#
loop_
_entity.id
_entity.type
_entity.pdbx_description
1 polymer ?
#
loop_
_entity_poly.entity_id
_entity_poly.type
_entity_poly.pdbx_seq_one_letter_code
_entity_poly.pdbx_strand_id
1 'polypeptide(L)'
;MVTVADRARRVEESMEKIESPFALDPSLCLYSPQDNVDSLAHPRIAAWLDFVKTRYEPTLPAAKRRVLLFMPCTKTKPYPFSSEHKAINQRLADSGFRPIGRKPLPQELQARLEPGFSQDVLDLSPLMDGEGTLVHRMVISEPMAVVPYEHIAEYEGLPSPATAYDDPGLFEKRGNAVSPWRDDCTAVAVSATRWKWGDEERRHYALMHNAMAEALAEVVARIRPHYDDVVAWVAPGLTHRSFVIGRGERAANNVPATRRVGTGTVGLVGANDRLPPEAAIAALPTPDQCRDAVRRLADRLGVGITEATGVYARGGANATPLALPELLDVLVDRVRGGKAS
;
A
#
# COMPACT_ATOMS: atom_id res chain seq x y z
N MET A 1 3.18 20.38 7.39
CA MET A 1 4.00 20.43 8.62
C MET A 1 3.04 20.10 9.75
N VAL A 2 2.95 18.82 10.15
CA VAL A 2 1.83 18.33 10.97
C VAL A 2 1.95 18.83 12.39
N THR A 3 0.95 19.58 12.84
CA THR A 3 0.83 20.09 14.21
C THR A 3 0.13 19.07 15.08
N VAL A 4 0.91 18.06 15.43
CA VAL A 4 0.60 16.80 16.11
C VAL A 4 -0.22 16.88 17.42
N ALA A 5 -0.60 18.05 17.93
CA ALA A 5 -1.38 18.21 19.17
C ALA A 5 -2.86 18.60 18.97
N ASP A 6 -3.25 19.15 17.81
CA ASP A 6 -4.63 19.61 17.56
C ASP A 6 -5.34 18.68 16.57
N ARG A 7 -6.41 18.02 17.04
CA ARG A 7 -7.20 17.11 16.20
C ARG A 7 -7.90 17.84 15.06
N ALA A 8 -8.46 19.02 15.31
CA ALA A 8 -9.26 19.75 14.32
C ALA A 8 -8.38 20.17 13.13
N ARG A 9 -7.23 20.79 13.43
CA ARG A 9 -6.25 21.16 12.41
C ARG A 9 -5.73 19.96 11.62
N ARG A 10 -5.57 18.81 12.26
CA ARG A 10 -5.12 17.59 11.58
C ARG A 10 -6.16 17.04 10.60
N VAL A 11 -7.45 17.22 10.91
CA VAL A 11 -8.54 16.90 9.98
C VAL A 11 -8.48 17.81 8.75
N GLU A 12 -8.25 19.11 8.93
CA GLU A 12 -8.07 20.04 7.80
C GLU A 12 -6.90 19.62 6.90
N GLU A 13 -5.73 19.30 7.48
CA GLU A 13 -4.57 18.77 6.73
C GLU A 13 -4.86 17.45 6.00
N SER A 14 -5.84 16.69 6.48
CA SER A 14 -6.24 15.42 5.88
C SER A 14 -7.23 15.59 4.74
N MET A 15 -8.04 16.65 4.76
CA MET A 15 -8.93 16.98 3.64
C MET A 15 -8.15 17.28 2.37
N GLU A 16 -6.96 17.89 2.47
CA GLU A 16 -6.07 18.17 1.33
C GLU A 16 -5.56 16.89 0.61
N LYS A 17 -5.67 15.72 1.25
CA LYS A 17 -5.19 14.45 0.71
C LYS A 17 -6.24 13.72 -0.13
N ILE A 18 -7.50 14.14 -0.02
CA ILE A 18 -8.64 13.52 -0.70
C ILE A 18 -8.99 14.38 -1.90
N GLU A 19 -8.85 13.78 -3.07
CA GLU A 19 -9.10 14.46 -4.32
C GLU A 19 -10.60 14.50 -4.65
N SER A 20 -11.08 15.68 -5.00
CA SER A 20 -12.45 15.87 -5.52
C SER A 20 -12.69 14.96 -6.75
N PRO A 21 -13.87 14.33 -6.88
CA PRO A 21 -15.12 14.58 -6.16
C PRO A 21 -15.28 13.80 -4.84
N PHE A 22 -14.26 13.08 -4.39
CA PHE A 22 -14.33 12.37 -3.12
C PHE A 22 -14.15 13.34 -1.95
N ALA A 23 -14.61 12.91 -0.77
CA ALA A 23 -14.52 13.70 0.45
C ALA A 23 -14.03 12.83 1.61
N LEU A 24 -13.25 13.44 2.49
CA LEU A 24 -12.83 12.84 3.74
C LEU A 24 -14.07 12.59 4.63
N ASP A 25 -14.17 11.39 5.17
CA ASP A 25 -15.06 11.04 6.27
C ASP A 25 -14.31 11.33 7.59
N PRO A 26 -14.72 12.33 8.39
CA PRO A 26 -14.04 12.67 9.63
C PRO A 26 -14.01 11.55 10.67
N SER A 27 -14.88 10.54 10.55
CA SER A 27 -14.87 9.35 11.40
C SER A 27 -13.78 8.34 11.02
N LEU A 28 -13.24 8.45 9.80
CA LEU A 28 -12.15 7.62 9.26
C LEU A 28 -10.80 8.35 9.24
N CYS A 29 -10.59 9.23 10.21
CA CYS A 29 -9.33 9.95 10.44
C CYS A 29 -8.51 9.21 11.51
N LEU A 30 -7.64 8.28 11.07
CA LEU A 30 -6.99 7.28 11.90
C LEU A 30 -5.56 7.69 12.22
N TYR A 31 -5.39 8.58 13.19
CA TYR A 31 -4.11 9.27 13.39
C TYR A 31 -3.09 8.53 14.26
N SER A 32 -3.48 7.42 14.88
CA SER A 32 -2.65 6.60 15.76
C SER A 32 -2.92 5.10 15.57
N PRO A 33 -2.04 4.22 16.10
CA PRO A 33 -2.32 2.79 16.16
C PRO A 33 -3.60 2.44 16.92
N GLN A 34 -3.93 3.18 17.98
CA GLN A 34 -5.18 3.04 18.72
C GLN A 34 -6.38 3.32 17.82
N ASP A 35 -6.40 4.47 17.13
CA ASP A 35 -7.51 4.83 16.21
C ASP A 35 -7.68 3.75 15.11
N ASN A 36 -6.57 3.19 14.64
CA ASN A 36 -6.56 2.08 13.70
C ASN A 36 -7.27 0.82 14.24
N VAL A 37 -6.95 0.41 15.47
CA VAL A 37 -7.61 -0.74 16.10
C VAL A 37 -9.09 -0.46 16.33
N ASP A 38 -9.44 0.73 16.84
CA ASP A 38 -10.83 1.16 17.05
C ASP A 38 -11.61 1.12 15.73
N SER A 39 -10.96 1.50 14.62
CA SER A 39 -11.59 1.51 13.29
C SER A 39 -12.02 0.12 12.80
N LEU A 40 -11.47 -0.98 13.32
CA LEU A 40 -11.92 -2.33 12.97
C LEU A 40 -13.38 -2.57 13.35
N ALA A 41 -13.89 -1.85 14.36
CA ALA A 41 -15.29 -1.87 14.76
C ALA A 41 -16.14 -0.78 14.07
N HIS A 42 -15.53 0.14 13.30
CA HIS A 42 -16.27 1.17 12.59
C HIS A 42 -17.17 0.53 11.51
N PRO A 43 -18.47 0.88 11.41
CA PRO A 43 -19.41 0.19 10.53
C PRO A 43 -18.97 0.07 9.07
N ARG A 44 -18.37 1.13 8.51
CA ARG A 44 -17.85 1.12 7.12
C ARG A 44 -16.66 0.18 6.94
N ILE A 45 -15.77 0.11 7.93
CA ILE A 45 -14.57 -0.74 7.86
C ILE A 45 -14.94 -2.20 8.14
N ALA A 46 -15.78 -2.47 9.14
CA ALA A 46 -16.28 -3.79 9.42
C ALA A 46 -17.04 -4.38 8.23
N ALA A 47 -17.93 -3.59 7.60
CA ALA A 47 -18.65 -4.01 6.40
C ALA A 47 -17.71 -4.24 5.21
N TRP A 48 -16.66 -3.42 5.05
CA TRP A 48 -15.64 -3.62 4.03
C TRP A 48 -14.84 -4.90 4.26
N LEU A 49 -14.37 -5.13 5.48
CA LEU A 49 -13.61 -6.32 5.85
C LEU A 49 -14.45 -7.59 5.65
N ASP A 50 -15.73 -7.58 6.04
CA ASP A 50 -16.64 -8.67 5.70
C ASP A 50 -16.71 -8.87 4.19
N PHE A 51 -17.00 -7.81 3.42
CA PHE A 51 -17.09 -7.88 1.96
C PHE A 51 -15.84 -8.53 1.34
N VAL A 52 -14.64 -8.05 1.62
CA VAL A 52 -13.42 -8.58 0.99
C VAL A 52 -13.09 -10.00 1.46
N LYS A 53 -13.34 -10.32 2.73
CA LYS A 53 -13.03 -11.64 3.30
C LYS A 53 -14.00 -12.72 2.84
N THR A 54 -15.29 -12.40 2.74
CA THR A 54 -16.35 -13.42 2.60
C THR A 54 -17.12 -13.36 1.28
N ARG A 55 -17.24 -12.19 0.63
CA ARG A 55 -18.17 -11.98 -0.50
C ARG A 55 -17.50 -11.60 -1.82
N TYR A 56 -16.38 -10.89 -1.79
CA TYR A 56 -15.70 -10.41 -2.99
C TYR A 56 -15.18 -11.57 -3.85
N GLU A 57 -15.58 -11.68 -5.11
CA GLU A 57 -15.08 -12.73 -6.02
C GLU A 57 -14.53 -12.09 -7.31
N PRO A 58 -13.25 -12.29 -7.66
CA PRO A 58 -12.68 -11.67 -8.86
C PRO A 58 -13.32 -12.26 -10.13
N THR A 59 -13.93 -11.39 -10.94
CA THR A 59 -14.47 -11.78 -12.25
C THR A 59 -13.42 -11.50 -13.33
N LEU A 60 -12.64 -12.53 -13.67
CA LEU A 60 -11.52 -12.42 -14.61
C LEU A 60 -11.81 -13.16 -15.93
N PRO A 61 -11.47 -12.60 -17.10
CA PRO A 61 -11.60 -13.31 -18.36
C PRO A 61 -10.63 -14.51 -18.45
N ALA A 62 -10.81 -15.30 -19.52
CA ALA A 62 -9.79 -16.25 -19.95
C ALA A 62 -8.48 -15.49 -20.24
N ALA A 63 -7.37 -16.01 -19.73
CA ALA A 63 -6.03 -15.46 -19.94
C ALA A 63 -5.04 -16.62 -19.93
N LYS A 64 -3.91 -16.47 -20.65
CA LYS A 64 -2.83 -17.47 -20.61
C LYS A 64 -2.10 -17.46 -19.26
N ARG A 65 -2.06 -16.29 -18.62
CA ARG A 65 -1.47 -16.07 -17.31
C ARG A 65 -2.25 -15.02 -16.55
N ARG A 66 -2.51 -15.24 -15.26
CA ARG A 66 -3.19 -14.30 -14.36
C ARG A 66 -2.30 -13.98 -13.17
N VAL A 67 -1.97 -12.71 -13.01
CA VAL A 67 -1.15 -12.22 -11.91
C VAL A 67 -2.01 -11.32 -11.01
N LEU A 68 -2.06 -11.64 -9.72
CA LEU A 68 -2.52 -10.72 -8.69
C LEU A 68 -1.37 -9.81 -8.27
N LEU A 69 -1.49 -8.51 -8.52
CA LEU A 69 -0.53 -7.49 -8.16
C LEU A 69 -1.06 -6.64 -7.00
N PHE A 70 -0.51 -6.85 -5.81
CA PHE A 70 -0.69 -5.95 -4.69
C PHE A 70 0.22 -4.73 -4.81
N MET A 71 -0.37 -3.55 -4.64
CA MET A 71 0.29 -2.25 -4.56
C MET A 71 0.06 -1.67 -3.16
N PRO A 72 0.92 -0.80 -2.63
CA PRO A 72 0.69 -0.19 -1.33
C PRO A 72 -0.30 0.98 -1.45
N CYS A 73 -0.99 1.28 -0.37
CA CYS A 73 -1.76 2.51 -0.29
C CYS A 73 -0.82 3.73 -0.33
N THR A 74 -1.40 4.88 -0.68
CA THR A 74 -0.68 6.15 -0.82
C THR A 74 -1.39 7.25 -0.05
N LYS A 75 -0.65 8.33 0.25
CA LYS A 75 -1.20 9.51 0.91
C LYS A 75 -2.39 10.09 0.15
N THR A 76 -2.24 10.28 -1.17
CA THR A 76 -3.29 10.81 -2.05
C THR A 76 -4.35 9.74 -2.33
N LYS A 77 -5.62 10.13 -2.25
CA LYS A 77 -6.78 9.28 -2.52
C LYS A 77 -7.70 9.94 -3.55
N PRO A 78 -8.26 9.18 -4.52
CA PRO A 78 -8.12 7.75 -4.70
C PRO A 78 -6.69 7.37 -5.12
N TYR A 79 -6.22 6.20 -4.68
CA TYR A 79 -4.82 5.80 -4.85
C TYR A 79 -4.26 5.91 -6.28
N PRO A 80 -5.02 5.58 -7.36
CA PRO A 80 -4.55 5.71 -8.74
C PRO A 80 -4.13 7.13 -9.13
N PHE A 81 -4.57 8.15 -8.39
CA PHE A 81 -4.20 9.54 -8.63
C PHE A 81 -2.84 9.93 -8.00
N SER A 82 -2.28 9.08 -7.14
CA SER A 82 -0.94 9.27 -6.57
C SER A 82 0.16 9.15 -7.64
N SER A 83 1.29 9.83 -7.42
CA SER A 83 2.47 9.73 -8.30
C SER A 83 2.94 8.29 -8.50
N GLU A 84 2.95 7.49 -7.44
CA GLU A 84 3.43 6.12 -7.45
C GLU A 84 2.54 5.22 -8.29
N HIS A 85 1.22 5.31 -8.10
CA HIS A 85 0.29 4.50 -8.86
C HIS A 85 0.26 4.92 -10.33
N LYS A 86 0.31 6.23 -10.62
CA LYS A 86 0.44 6.73 -11.99
C LYS A 86 1.69 6.20 -12.68
N ALA A 87 2.85 6.23 -12.01
CA ALA A 87 4.09 5.70 -12.57
C ALA A 87 4.04 4.18 -12.84
N ILE A 88 3.51 3.40 -11.90
CA ILE A 88 3.35 1.95 -12.06
C ILE A 88 2.40 1.64 -13.23
N ASN A 89 1.22 2.27 -13.25
CA ASN A 89 0.23 2.06 -14.30
C ASN A 89 0.73 2.53 -15.66
N GLN A 90 1.47 3.64 -15.71
CA GLN A 90 2.08 4.13 -16.94
C GLN A 90 3.13 3.15 -17.46
N ARG A 91 4.02 2.61 -16.59
CA ARG A 91 5.00 1.60 -17.05
C ARG A 91 4.32 0.36 -17.60
N LEU A 92 3.25 -0.12 -16.96
CA LEU A 92 2.45 -1.23 -17.48
C LEU A 92 1.86 -0.89 -18.86
N ALA A 93 1.29 0.32 -19.01
CA ALA A 93 0.77 0.80 -20.30
C ALA A 93 1.87 0.90 -21.37
N ASP A 94 3.04 1.45 -21.06
CA ASP A 94 4.19 1.51 -21.97
C ASP A 94 4.67 0.10 -22.37
N SER A 95 4.42 -0.88 -21.51
CA SER A 95 4.73 -2.31 -21.74
C SER A 95 3.58 -3.07 -22.42
N GLY A 96 2.58 -2.37 -22.96
CA GLY A 96 1.51 -2.97 -23.76
C GLY A 96 0.29 -3.48 -22.99
N PHE A 97 0.24 -3.33 -21.66
CA PHE A 97 -0.96 -3.65 -20.89
C PHE A 97 -2.06 -2.60 -21.11
N ARG A 98 -3.30 -3.02 -21.33
CA ARG A 98 -4.45 -2.11 -21.50
C ARG A 98 -5.65 -2.55 -20.64
N PRO A 99 -6.50 -1.61 -20.17
CA PRO A 99 -7.71 -1.95 -19.44
C PRO A 99 -8.69 -2.76 -20.29
N ILE A 100 -9.31 -3.80 -19.71
CA ILE A 100 -10.27 -4.67 -20.42
C ILE A 100 -11.75 -4.35 -20.16
N GLY A 101 -12.08 -3.57 -19.12
CA GLY A 101 -13.45 -3.34 -18.66
C GLY A 101 -13.99 -1.91 -18.80
N ARG A 102 -13.11 -0.93 -19.07
CA ARG A 102 -13.41 0.51 -19.08
C ARG A 102 -14.13 0.98 -17.81
N LYS A 103 -13.39 1.04 -16.70
CA LYS A 103 -13.87 1.55 -15.41
C LYS A 103 -13.03 2.76 -14.98
N PRO A 104 -13.12 3.89 -15.70
CA PRO A 104 -12.34 5.08 -15.38
C PRO A 104 -12.78 5.67 -14.03
N LEU A 105 -11.85 6.32 -13.34
CA LEU A 105 -12.17 7.27 -12.28
C LEU A 105 -13.02 8.45 -12.80
N PRO A 106 -13.71 9.19 -11.92
CA PRO A 106 -14.54 10.35 -12.28
C PRO A 106 -13.85 11.34 -13.23
N GLN A 107 -14.63 11.94 -14.13
CA GLN A 107 -14.14 12.80 -15.21
C GLN A 107 -13.34 14.00 -14.70
N GLU A 108 -13.67 14.52 -13.52
CA GLU A 108 -12.97 15.61 -12.85
C GLU A 108 -11.51 15.23 -12.53
N LEU A 109 -11.26 13.97 -12.16
CA LEU A 109 -9.91 13.46 -11.96
C LEU A 109 -9.19 13.25 -13.30
N GLN A 110 -9.89 12.70 -14.29
CA GLN A 110 -9.34 12.49 -15.65
C GLN A 110 -8.85 13.80 -16.27
N ALA A 111 -9.62 14.89 -16.10
CA ALA A 111 -9.30 16.20 -16.63
C ALA A 111 -8.08 16.87 -15.97
N ARG A 112 -7.69 16.44 -14.77
CA ARG A 112 -6.53 16.95 -14.02
C ARG A 112 -5.28 16.09 -14.17
N LEU A 113 -5.35 15.01 -14.96
CA LEU A 113 -4.20 14.16 -15.21
C LEU A 113 -3.11 14.96 -15.92
N GLU A 114 -1.87 14.84 -15.43
CA GLU A 114 -0.75 15.62 -15.96
C GLU A 114 -0.43 15.23 -17.41
N PRO A 115 0.00 16.19 -18.25
CA PRO A 115 0.45 15.89 -19.61
C PRO A 115 1.56 14.82 -19.62
N GLY A 116 1.42 13.82 -20.49
CA GLY A 116 2.38 12.72 -20.63
C GLY A 116 1.92 11.39 -20.02
N PHE A 117 0.90 11.39 -19.15
CA PHE A 117 0.24 10.16 -18.73
C PHE A 117 -0.89 9.76 -19.70
N SER A 118 -1.00 8.46 -19.98
CA SER A 118 -2.17 7.89 -20.64
C SER A 118 -3.40 8.01 -19.75
N GLN A 119 -4.58 8.26 -20.33
CA GLN A 119 -5.85 8.23 -19.58
C GLN A 119 -6.11 6.84 -18.95
N ASP A 120 -5.55 5.78 -19.54
CA ASP A 120 -5.66 4.41 -19.02
C ASP A 120 -5.07 4.25 -17.60
N VAL A 121 -4.18 5.15 -17.16
CA VAL A 121 -3.55 5.04 -15.82
C VAL A 121 -4.56 5.23 -14.68
N LEU A 122 -5.70 5.87 -14.96
CA LEU A 122 -6.80 6.10 -14.03
C LEU A 122 -7.97 5.13 -14.23
N ASP A 123 -7.80 4.09 -15.06
CA ASP A 123 -8.78 3.00 -15.18
C ASP A 123 -8.60 1.96 -14.08
N LEU A 124 -9.72 1.55 -13.48
CA LEU A 124 -9.79 0.61 -12.36
C LEU A 124 -9.95 -0.85 -12.78
N SER A 125 -10.11 -1.14 -14.07
CA SER A 125 -10.28 -2.50 -14.58
C SER A 125 -8.99 -3.32 -14.45
N PRO A 126 -9.08 -4.66 -14.51
CA PRO A 126 -7.92 -5.48 -14.82
C PRO A 126 -7.26 -5.05 -16.13
N LEU A 127 -5.96 -5.32 -16.25
CA LEU A 127 -5.17 -5.01 -17.44
C LEU A 127 -4.79 -6.30 -18.17
N MET A 128 -4.70 -6.26 -19.49
CA MET A 128 -4.21 -7.38 -20.29
C MET A 128 -3.25 -6.90 -21.38
N ASP A 129 -2.19 -7.66 -21.63
CA ASP A 129 -1.28 -7.43 -22.77
C ASP A 129 -1.66 -8.27 -24.01
N GLY A 130 -0.99 -8.01 -25.13
CA GLY A 130 -1.22 -8.75 -26.38
C GLY A 130 -0.83 -10.23 -26.33
N GLU A 131 -0.01 -10.64 -25.35
CA GLU A 131 0.42 -12.02 -25.18
C GLU A 131 -0.58 -12.86 -24.37
N GLY A 132 -1.56 -12.21 -23.73
CA GLY A 132 -2.58 -12.85 -22.91
C GLY A 132 -2.21 -12.96 -21.43
N THR A 133 -1.29 -12.12 -20.95
CA THR A 133 -1.03 -11.93 -19.51
C THR A 133 -2.02 -10.93 -18.95
N LEU A 134 -2.75 -11.33 -17.92
CA LEU A 134 -3.68 -10.50 -17.17
C LEU A 134 -3.03 -10.05 -15.85
N VAL A 135 -3.11 -8.74 -15.58
CA VAL A 135 -2.76 -8.14 -14.29
C VAL A 135 -4.04 -7.67 -13.61
N HIS A 136 -4.35 -8.32 -12.50
CA HIS A 136 -5.40 -7.89 -11.59
C HIS A 136 -4.77 -7.18 -10.40
N ARG A 137 -5.19 -5.95 -10.12
CA ARG A 137 -4.53 -5.09 -9.14
C ARG A 137 -5.35 -5.00 -7.86
N MET A 138 -4.67 -5.04 -6.72
CA MET A 138 -5.25 -4.76 -5.41
C MET A 138 -4.33 -3.83 -4.62
N VAL A 139 -4.87 -3.09 -3.66
CA VAL A 139 -4.09 -2.21 -2.78
C VAL A 139 -4.05 -2.80 -1.38
N ILE A 140 -2.87 -3.05 -0.81
CA ILE A 140 -2.72 -3.32 0.62
C ILE A 140 -2.89 -1.99 1.35
N SER A 141 -3.80 -1.92 2.31
CA SER A 141 -4.13 -0.66 2.98
C SER A 141 -4.62 -0.92 4.41
N GLU A 142 -4.22 -0.08 5.37
CA GLU A 142 -4.90 -0.03 6.67
C GLU A 142 -6.09 0.96 6.60
N PRO A 143 -7.22 0.68 7.26
CA PRO A 143 -7.57 -0.55 8.00
C PRO A 143 -8.29 -1.60 7.13
N MET A 144 -8.28 -1.43 5.81
CA MET A 144 -9.08 -2.23 4.87
C MET A 144 -8.48 -3.60 4.52
N ALA A 145 -7.26 -3.88 4.96
CA ALA A 145 -6.38 -4.99 4.58
C ALA A 145 -6.05 -5.04 3.08
N VAL A 146 -7.06 -5.18 2.22
CA VAL A 146 -6.96 -5.19 0.77
C VAL A 146 -8.08 -4.36 0.13
N VAL A 147 -7.75 -3.72 -1.00
CA VAL A 147 -8.70 -2.97 -1.83
C VAL A 147 -8.57 -3.39 -3.29
N PRO A 148 -9.49 -4.20 -3.83
CA PRO A 148 -9.55 -4.47 -5.26
C PRO A 148 -9.66 -3.18 -6.06
N TYR A 149 -8.87 -3.06 -7.13
CA TYR A 149 -8.79 -1.80 -7.89
C TYR A 149 -10.14 -1.37 -8.42
N GLU A 150 -10.92 -2.32 -8.94
CA GLU A 150 -12.27 -2.13 -9.44
C GLU A 150 -13.23 -1.65 -8.34
N HIS A 151 -12.87 -1.77 -7.06
CA HIS A 151 -13.66 -1.33 -5.91
C HIS A 151 -13.05 -0.14 -5.16
N ILE A 152 -12.08 0.56 -5.76
CA ILE A 152 -11.47 1.76 -5.16
C ILE A 152 -12.51 2.87 -4.96
N ALA A 153 -13.40 3.10 -5.93
CA ALA A 153 -14.42 4.15 -5.83
C ALA A 153 -15.71 3.67 -5.13
N GLU A 154 -16.11 2.43 -5.40
CA GLU A 154 -17.43 1.88 -5.06
C GLU A 154 -17.37 0.36 -4.86
N TYR A 155 -18.16 -0.16 -3.93
CA TYR A 155 -18.42 -1.59 -3.76
C TYR A 155 -19.90 -1.80 -3.41
N GLU A 156 -20.56 -2.78 -4.05
CA GLU A 156 -21.97 -3.10 -3.81
C GLU A 156 -22.93 -1.87 -3.90
N GLY A 157 -22.63 -0.93 -4.80
CA GLY A 157 -23.39 0.32 -4.96
C GLY A 157 -23.18 1.36 -3.84
N LEU A 158 -22.22 1.13 -2.93
CA LEU A 158 -21.85 2.02 -1.84
C LEU A 158 -20.47 2.67 -2.08
N PRO A 159 -20.25 3.91 -1.60
CA PRO A 159 -18.94 4.55 -1.65
C PRO A 159 -17.89 3.76 -0.85
N SER A 160 -16.79 3.41 -1.50
CA SER A 160 -15.67 2.71 -0.88
C SER A 160 -15.04 3.56 0.24
N PRO A 161 -14.67 2.98 1.40
CA PRO A 161 -13.91 3.69 2.42
C PRO A 161 -12.52 4.11 1.92
N ALA A 162 -12.00 3.47 0.85
CA ALA A 162 -10.67 3.74 0.30
C ALA A 162 -10.47 5.17 -0.22
N THR A 163 -11.54 5.87 -0.59
CA THR A 163 -11.49 7.28 -1.04
C THR A 163 -11.78 8.28 0.06
N ALA A 164 -12.12 7.85 1.27
CA ALA A 164 -12.71 8.72 2.29
C ALA A 164 -11.99 8.67 3.65
N TYR A 165 -10.88 7.96 3.78
CA TYR A 165 -10.14 7.87 5.04
C TYR A 165 -8.86 8.69 5.02
N ASP A 166 -8.28 9.00 6.18
CA ASP A 166 -6.86 9.36 6.29
C ASP A 166 -6.18 8.47 7.32
N ASP A 167 -4.99 8.01 6.95
CA ASP A 167 -4.07 7.32 7.84
C ASP A 167 -2.66 7.82 7.49
N PRO A 168 -1.93 8.46 8.43
CA PRO A 168 -0.55 8.91 8.22
C PRO A 168 0.44 7.75 8.01
N GLY A 169 -0.04 6.51 8.12
CA GLY A 169 0.67 5.25 8.09
C GLY A 169 1.26 4.94 9.45
N LEU A 170 1.24 3.66 9.82
CA LEU A 170 1.79 3.14 11.07
C LEU A 170 3.34 3.14 11.11
N PHE A 171 3.95 4.33 11.06
CA PHE A 171 5.41 4.53 11.00
C PHE A 171 5.99 5.12 12.30
N GLU A 172 6.39 4.24 13.24
CA GLU A 172 6.99 4.67 14.52
C GLU A 172 8.14 5.68 14.35
N LYS A 173 9.03 5.44 13.38
CA LYS A 173 10.24 6.29 13.17
C LYS A 173 9.91 7.71 12.71
N ARG A 174 8.78 7.91 12.03
CA ARG A 174 8.32 9.23 11.54
C ARG A 174 7.72 10.07 12.67
N GLY A 175 7.23 9.43 13.73
CA GLY A 175 6.72 10.12 14.92
C GLY A 175 5.47 10.96 14.67
N ASN A 176 4.75 10.69 13.59
CA ASN A 176 3.53 11.39 13.18
C ASN A 176 2.25 10.59 13.48
N ALA A 177 2.32 9.25 13.58
CA ALA A 177 1.18 8.41 13.90
C ALA A 177 0.92 8.34 15.42
N VAL A 178 0.43 9.43 16.00
CA VAL A 178 0.06 9.57 17.41
C VAL A 178 -1.17 10.47 17.55
N SER A 179 -1.90 10.29 18.65
CA SER A 179 -3.12 11.02 18.96
C SER A 179 -3.07 11.53 20.42
N PRO A 180 -2.28 12.56 20.73
CA PRO A 180 -2.06 13.05 22.10
C PRO A 180 -3.29 13.65 22.78
N TRP A 181 -4.38 13.88 22.03
CA TRP A 181 -5.67 14.26 22.59
C TRP A 181 -6.47 13.07 23.16
N ARG A 182 -6.01 11.82 22.97
CA ARG A 182 -6.66 10.64 23.55
C ARG A 182 -6.19 10.43 24.99
N ASP A 183 -7.10 9.98 25.85
CA ASP A 183 -6.81 9.66 27.25
C ASP A 183 -5.87 8.45 27.41
N ASP A 184 -5.85 7.55 26.43
CA ASP A 184 -5.01 6.35 26.39
C ASP A 184 -3.70 6.55 25.59
N CYS A 185 -3.36 7.78 25.22
CA CYS A 185 -2.11 8.07 24.54
C CYS A 185 -0.93 7.98 25.52
N THR A 186 0.07 7.17 25.18
CA THR A 186 1.30 7.03 25.97
C THR A 186 2.54 7.55 25.26
N ALA A 187 2.36 8.11 24.05
CA ALA A 187 3.44 8.69 23.29
C ALA A 187 4.02 9.93 23.97
N VAL A 188 5.34 10.12 23.83
CA VAL A 188 6.05 11.27 24.38
C VAL A 188 6.57 12.17 23.28
N ALA A 189 6.36 13.47 23.42
CA ALA A 189 6.92 14.45 22.50
C ALA A 189 8.46 14.47 22.64
N VAL A 190 9.16 14.33 21.51
CA VAL A 190 10.63 14.42 21.42
C VAL A 190 11.05 15.80 20.92
N SER A 191 10.23 16.42 20.07
CA SER A 191 10.36 17.80 19.62
C SER A 191 8.97 18.35 19.25
N ALA A 192 8.89 19.61 18.82
CA ALA A 192 7.64 20.25 18.40
C ALA A 192 6.87 19.49 17.30
N THR A 193 7.55 18.67 16.50
CA THR A 193 6.97 17.98 15.34
C THR A 193 7.20 16.46 15.36
N ARG A 194 7.78 15.92 16.42
CA ARG A 194 8.15 14.50 16.49
C ARG A 194 7.77 13.89 17.82
N TRP A 195 7.08 12.76 17.75
CA TRP A 195 6.73 11.93 18.90
C TRP A 195 7.45 10.59 18.87
N LYS A 196 7.63 10.01 20.05
CA LYS A 196 8.07 8.63 20.24
C LYS A 196 6.91 7.85 20.83
N TRP A 197 6.55 6.75 20.19
CA TRP A 197 5.52 5.83 20.67
C TRP A 197 5.84 5.30 22.06
N GLY A 198 4.82 5.31 22.92
CA GLY A 198 4.81 4.63 24.21
C GLY A 198 4.33 3.20 24.08
N ASP A 199 3.92 2.61 25.20
CA ASP A 199 3.52 1.21 25.24
C ASP A 199 2.17 0.97 24.57
N GLU A 200 1.22 1.89 24.67
CA GLU A 200 -0.11 1.73 24.07
C GLU A 200 -0.07 1.85 22.54
N GLU A 201 0.71 2.79 21.99
CA GLU A 201 0.88 2.89 20.53
C GLU A 201 1.56 1.62 19.98
N ARG A 202 2.57 1.09 20.68
CA ARG A 202 3.26 -0.14 20.26
C ARG A 202 2.40 -1.39 20.38
N ARG A 203 1.56 -1.47 21.43
CA ARG A 203 0.60 -2.55 21.64
C ARG A 203 -0.42 -2.57 20.51
N HIS A 204 -1.08 -1.44 20.28
CA HIS A 204 -2.12 -1.32 19.25
C HIS A 204 -1.54 -1.44 17.83
N TYR A 205 -0.29 -1.01 17.62
CA TYR A 205 0.41 -1.29 16.36
C TYR A 205 0.51 -2.79 16.10
N ALA A 206 0.91 -3.58 17.09
CA ALA A 206 1.05 -5.03 16.92
C ALA A 206 -0.31 -5.70 16.69
N LEU A 207 -1.36 -5.26 17.40
CA LEU A 207 -2.73 -5.72 17.21
C LEU A 207 -3.21 -5.44 15.78
N MET A 208 -3.14 -4.18 15.35
CA MET A 208 -3.55 -3.77 14.02
C MET A 208 -2.76 -4.47 12.92
N HIS A 209 -1.42 -4.54 13.08
CA HIS A 209 -0.55 -5.20 12.13
C HIS A 209 -0.95 -6.66 11.91
N ASN A 210 -1.18 -7.39 13.00
CA ASN A 210 -1.53 -8.81 12.92
C ASN A 210 -2.95 -9.01 12.36
N ALA A 211 -3.89 -8.11 12.65
CA ALA A 211 -5.23 -8.12 12.05
C ALA A 211 -5.19 -7.88 10.54
N MET A 212 -4.37 -6.94 10.06
CA MET A 212 -4.19 -6.68 8.62
C MET A 212 -3.53 -7.86 7.91
N ALA A 213 -2.48 -8.45 8.50
CA ALA A 213 -1.81 -9.62 7.94
C ALA A 213 -2.74 -10.86 7.89
N GLU A 214 -3.59 -11.03 8.91
CA GLU A 214 -4.63 -12.06 8.95
C GLU A 214 -5.65 -11.89 7.84
N ALA A 215 -6.28 -10.71 7.74
CA ALA A 215 -7.27 -10.44 6.71
C ALA A 215 -6.67 -10.56 5.31
N LEU A 216 -5.44 -10.09 5.09
CA LEU A 216 -4.72 -10.27 3.82
C LEU A 216 -4.54 -11.76 3.48
N ALA A 217 -4.09 -12.58 4.44
CA ALA A 217 -3.92 -14.01 4.23
C ALA A 217 -5.24 -14.73 3.95
N GLU A 218 -6.31 -14.41 4.69
CA GLU A 218 -7.64 -15.00 4.47
C GLU A 218 -8.18 -14.70 3.07
N VAL A 219 -8.07 -13.44 2.62
CA VAL A 219 -8.50 -13.06 1.27
C VAL A 219 -7.66 -13.81 0.23
N VAL A 220 -6.33 -13.76 0.35
CA VAL A 220 -5.44 -14.42 -0.61
C VAL A 220 -5.69 -15.92 -0.67
N ALA A 221 -5.80 -16.60 0.47
CA ALA A 221 -6.08 -18.04 0.51
C ALA A 221 -7.35 -18.40 -0.27
N ARG A 222 -8.40 -17.58 -0.17
CA ARG A 222 -9.67 -17.80 -0.86
C ARG A 222 -9.57 -17.56 -2.36
N ILE A 223 -8.97 -16.45 -2.80
CA ILE A 223 -8.94 -16.08 -4.22
C ILE A 223 -7.73 -16.63 -4.98
N ARG A 224 -6.74 -17.22 -4.29
CA ARG A 224 -5.52 -17.80 -4.87
C ARG A 224 -5.76 -18.70 -6.08
N PRO A 225 -6.83 -19.55 -6.13
CA PRO A 225 -7.10 -20.41 -7.29
C PRO A 225 -7.34 -19.67 -8.60
N HIS A 226 -7.63 -18.37 -8.58
CA HIS A 226 -7.87 -17.55 -9.77
C HIS A 226 -6.59 -17.05 -10.43
N TYR A 227 -5.43 -17.25 -9.82
CA TYR A 227 -4.16 -16.68 -10.26
C TYR A 227 -3.09 -17.74 -10.44
N ASP A 228 -2.18 -17.50 -11.38
CA ASP A 228 -0.95 -18.28 -11.52
C ASP A 228 0.14 -17.73 -10.58
N ASP A 229 0.03 -16.45 -10.20
CA ASP A 229 1.04 -15.76 -9.40
C ASP A 229 0.43 -14.65 -8.53
N VAL A 230 1.05 -14.41 -7.37
CA VAL A 230 0.66 -13.36 -6.42
C VAL A 230 1.89 -12.58 -6.01
N VAL A 231 1.92 -11.31 -6.37
CA VAL A 231 3.07 -10.42 -6.17
C VAL A 231 2.63 -9.21 -5.36
N ALA A 232 3.41 -8.82 -4.35
CA ALA A 232 3.25 -7.55 -3.66
C ALA A 232 4.40 -6.61 -4.00
N TRP A 233 4.10 -5.54 -4.73
CA TRP A 233 5.03 -4.47 -5.08
C TRP A 233 5.17 -3.47 -3.92
N VAL A 234 5.76 -3.93 -2.83
CA VAL A 234 5.96 -3.22 -1.57
C VAL A 234 7.44 -3.19 -1.21
N ALA A 235 8.10 -2.05 -1.47
CA ALA A 235 9.54 -1.88 -1.26
C ALA A 235 9.97 -2.06 0.22
N PRO A 236 11.23 -2.47 0.47
CA PRO A 236 11.80 -2.52 1.81
C PRO A 236 11.60 -1.20 2.58
N GLY A 237 11.20 -1.30 3.85
CA GLY A 237 10.96 -0.14 4.72
C GLY A 237 9.53 0.40 4.71
N LEU A 238 8.66 -0.09 3.81
CA LEU A 238 7.22 0.19 3.86
C LEU A 238 6.50 -0.76 4.82
N THR A 239 5.58 -0.23 5.63
CA THR A 239 4.77 -1.04 6.56
C THR A 239 3.97 -2.12 5.84
N HIS A 240 3.48 -1.84 4.63
CA HIS A 240 2.81 -2.84 3.77
C HIS A 240 3.60 -4.13 3.61
N ARG A 241 4.93 -4.03 3.50
CA ARG A 241 5.80 -5.20 3.36
C ARG A 241 5.80 -6.06 4.61
N SER A 242 5.69 -5.47 5.80
CA SER A 242 5.66 -6.23 7.05
C SER A 242 4.36 -7.00 7.26
N PHE A 243 3.25 -6.56 6.64
CA PHE A 243 2.00 -7.33 6.60
C PHE A 243 2.11 -8.57 5.71
N VAL A 244 2.97 -8.54 4.69
CA VAL A 244 3.13 -9.64 3.73
C VAL A 244 4.11 -10.70 4.26
N ILE A 245 5.35 -10.29 4.55
CA ILE A 245 6.45 -11.23 4.73
C ILE A 245 6.38 -12.03 6.03
N GLY A 246 6.76 -13.32 5.94
CA GLY A 246 6.78 -14.22 7.07
C GLY A 246 8.03 -14.07 7.94
N ARG A 247 8.05 -14.75 9.09
CA ARG A 247 9.15 -14.75 10.07
C ARG A 247 10.51 -15.08 9.43
N GLY A 248 10.55 -16.05 8.52
CA GLY A 248 11.77 -16.47 7.84
C GLY A 248 12.37 -15.41 6.91
N GLU A 249 11.58 -14.43 6.48
CA GLU A 249 11.97 -13.39 5.53
C GLU A 249 12.34 -12.06 6.21
N ARG A 250 11.93 -11.87 7.47
CA ARG A 250 11.99 -10.57 8.16
C ARG A 250 13.41 -10.02 8.31
N ALA A 251 14.37 -10.86 8.70
CA ALA A 251 15.76 -10.45 8.89
C ALA A 251 16.39 -9.93 7.59
N ALA A 252 16.23 -10.67 6.48
CA ALA A 252 16.76 -10.28 5.17
C ALA A 252 16.15 -8.95 4.67
N ASN A 253 14.94 -8.62 5.14
CA ASN A 253 14.20 -7.43 4.72
C ASN A 253 14.30 -6.27 5.73
N ASN A 254 15.13 -6.39 6.77
CA ASN A 254 15.26 -5.41 7.86
C ASN A 254 13.93 -5.05 8.54
N VAL A 255 13.03 -6.02 8.63
CA VAL A 255 11.72 -5.87 9.28
C VAL A 255 11.76 -6.55 10.65
N PRO A 256 11.36 -5.87 11.73
CA PRO A 256 11.31 -6.48 13.06
C PRO A 256 10.31 -7.66 13.11
N ALA A 257 10.66 -8.72 13.84
CA ALA A 257 9.79 -9.86 14.11
C ALA A 257 8.92 -9.69 15.35
N THR A 258 9.27 -8.75 16.23
CA THR A 258 8.57 -8.50 17.49
C THR A 258 8.51 -7.00 17.78
N ARG A 259 7.58 -6.62 18.65
CA ARG A 259 7.47 -5.29 19.27
C ARG A 259 7.61 -5.42 20.76
N ARG A 260 8.37 -4.53 21.39
CA ARG A 260 8.46 -4.43 22.84
C ARG A 260 7.31 -3.58 23.36
N VAL A 261 6.58 -4.12 24.35
CA VAL A 261 5.44 -3.47 25.01
C VAL A 261 5.62 -3.66 26.50
N GLY A 262 5.92 -2.58 27.22
CA GLY A 262 6.30 -2.62 28.63
C GLY A 262 7.51 -3.53 28.88
N THR A 263 7.32 -4.52 29.76
CA THR A 263 8.32 -5.54 30.08
C THR A 263 8.30 -6.75 29.13
N GLY A 264 7.29 -6.86 28.25
CA GLY A 264 7.09 -8.00 27.36
C GLY A 264 7.36 -7.71 25.88
N THR A 265 7.14 -8.73 25.06
CA THR A 265 7.23 -8.62 23.59
C THR A 265 6.03 -9.27 22.91
N VAL A 266 5.51 -8.63 21.86
CA VAL A 266 4.44 -9.13 21.01
C VAL A 266 5.02 -9.50 19.65
N GLY A 267 4.69 -10.69 19.13
CA GLY A 267 5.11 -11.15 17.81
C GLY A 267 4.39 -10.38 16.69
N LEU A 268 5.12 -10.05 15.62
CA LEU A 268 4.56 -9.55 14.38
C LEU A 268 4.46 -10.70 13.38
N VAL A 269 3.24 -10.99 12.95
CA VAL A 269 2.91 -12.09 12.04
C VAL A 269 2.58 -11.51 10.67
N GLY A 270 3.20 -12.04 9.62
CA GLY A 270 2.87 -11.67 8.23
C GLY A 270 1.86 -12.63 7.60
N ALA A 271 1.29 -12.25 6.46
CA ALA A 271 0.37 -13.10 5.70
C ALA A 271 1.04 -14.41 5.27
N ASN A 272 2.31 -14.36 4.85
CA ASN A 272 3.10 -15.55 4.49
C ASN A 272 3.38 -16.49 5.67
N ASP A 273 3.20 -16.07 6.93
CA ASP A 273 3.25 -17.00 8.08
C ASP A 273 1.96 -17.86 8.18
N ARG A 274 0.87 -17.43 7.53
CA ARG A 274 -0.46 -18.04 7.59
C ARG A 274 -0.84 -18.77 6.30
N LEU A 275 -0.15 -18.48 5.20
CA LEU A 275 -0.37 -19.09 3.90
C LEU A 275 0.50 -20.34 3.73
N PRO A 276 0.01 -21.37 3.03
CA PRO A 276 0.88 -22.47 2.62
C PRO A 276 1.92 -21.97 1.58
N PRO A 277 3.09 -22.61 1.46
CA PRO A 277 4.19 -22.13 0.60
C PRO A 277 3.80 -21.85 -0.86
N GLU A 278 2.91 -22.65 -1.45
CA GLU A 278 2.41 -22.50 -2.83
C GLU A 278 1.47 -21.28 -3.02
N ALA A 279 0.90 -20.78 -1.92
CA ALA A 279 0.07 -19.59 -1.89
C ALA A 279 0.84 -18.33 -1.41
N ALA A 280 2.14 -18.47 -1.11
CA ALA A 280 2.95 -17.37 -0.61
C ALA A 280 2.97 -16.18 -1.59
N ILE A 281 2.91 -14.98 -1.03
CA ILE A 281 2.94 -13.72 -1.76
C ILE A 281 4.41 -13.31 -1.96
N ALA A 282 4.83 -13.11 -3.20
CA ALA A 282 6.18 -12.65 -3.51
C ALA A 282 6.32 -11.14 -3.23
N ALA A 283 7.03 -10.77 -2.17
CA ALA A 283 7.24 -9.37 -1.79
C ALA A 283 8.43 -8.72 -2.54
N LEU A 284 8.11 -7.89 -3.53
CA LEU A 284 9.05 -7.20 -4.41
C LEU A 284 8.96 -5.67 -4.28
N PRO A 285 9.98 -4.91 -4.70
CA PRO A 285 11.31 -5.39 -5.06
C PRO A 285 12.06 -5.97 -3.85
N THR A 286 13.01 -6.86 -4.11
CA THR A 286 13.91 -7.38 -3.08
C THR A 286 14.93 -6.31 -2.66
N PRO A 287 15.56 -6.42 -1.47
CA PRO A 287 16.65 -5.53 -1.07
C PRO A 287 17.80 -5.48 -2.09
N ASP A 288 18.03 -6.58 -2.81
CA ASP A 288 19.12 -6.72 -3.78
C ASP A 288 18.75 -5.98 -5.08
N GLN A 289 17.53 -6.16 -5.57
CA GLN A 289 16.98 -5.40 -6.68
C GLN A 289 16.98 -3.89 -6.39
N CYS A 290 16.69 -3.48 -5.14
CA CYS A 290 16.82 -2.08 -4.73
C CYS A 290 18.28 -1.58 -4.82
N ARG A 291 19.25 -2.37 -4.37
CA ARG A 291 20.68 -1.98 -4.48
C ARG A 291 21.12 -1.86 -5.93
N ASP A 292 20.69 -2.79 -6.79
CA ASP A 292 21.00 -2.74 -8.22
C ASP A 292 20.31 -1.59 -8.93
N ALA A 293 19.08 -1.26 -8.56
CA ALA A 293 18.39 -0.09 -9.08
C ALA A 293 19.07 1.22 -8.68
N VAL A 294 19.62 1.32 -7.45
CA VAL A 294 20.39 2.49 -7.03
C VAL A 294 21.69 2.65 -7.83
N ARG A 295 22.34 1.54 -8.23
CA ARG A 295 23.50 1.57 -9.14
C ARG A 295 23.10 2.09 -10.52
N ARG A 296 22.04 1.54 -11.12
CA ARG A 296 21.53 2.00 -12.42
C ARG A 296 21.05 3.46 -12.38
N LEU A 297 20.46 3.89 -11.26
CA LEU A 297 20.10 5.30 -11.04
C LEU A 297 21.34 6.20 -11.02
N ALA A 298 22.43 5.78 -10.36
CA ALA A 298 23.68 6.52 -10.34
C ALA A 298 24.24 6.72 -11.75
N ASP A 299 24.23 5.65 -12.56
CA ASP A 299 24.66 5.69 -13.95
C ASP A 299 23.79 6.63 -14.79
N ARG A 300 22.45 6.54 -14.67
CA ARG A 300 21.52 7.40 -15.40
C ARG A 300 21.67 8.88 -15.05
N LEU A 301 21.95 9.18 -13.79
CA LEU A 301 22.14 10.56 -13.32
C LEU A 301 23.56 11.08 -13.54
N GLY A 302 24.53 10.21 -13.86
CA GLY A 302 25.94 10.59 -13.95
C GLY A 302 26.54 11.02 -12.60
N VAL A 303 26.07 10.44 -11.49
CA VAL A 303 26.49 10.80 -10.12
C VAL A 303 27.08 9.61 -9.37
N GLY A 304 27.74 9.88 -8.24
CA GLY A 304 28.24 8.81 -7.36
C GLY A 304 27.13 8.05 -6.63
N ILE A 305 27.41 6.81 -6.24
CA ILE A 305 26.44 5.92 -5.57
C ILE A 305 25.82 6.51 -4.30
N THR A 306 26.60 7.28 -3.53
CA THR A 306 26.14 7.94 -2.30
C THR A 306 25.08 9.01 -2.60
N GLU A 307 25.28 9.78 -3.67
CA GLU A 307 24.34 10.81 -4.09
C GLU A 307 23.04 10.18 -4.62
N ALA A 308 23.15 9.15 -5.47
CA ALA A 308 22.01 8.38 -5.95
C ALA A 308 21.21 7.73 -4.81
N THR A 309 21.91 7.19 -3.80
CA THR A 309 21.26 6.66 -2.57
C THR A 309 20.49 7.75 -1.84
N GLY A 310 21.04 8.96 -1.76
CA GLY A 310 20.35 10.12 -1.19
C GLY A 310 19.09 10.53 -1.96
N VAL A 311 19.16 10.54 -3.29
CA VAL A 311 18.00 10.80 -4.17
C VAL A 311 16.90 9.75 -3.93
N TYR A 312 17.28 8.47 -3.99
CA TYR A 312 16.39 7.32 -3.74
C TYR A 312 15.72 7.38 -2.36
N ALA A 313 16.50 7.63 -1.30
CA ALA A 313 15.98 7.65 0.07
C ALA A 313 15.02 8.81 0.33
N ARG A 314 15.21 9.95 -0.35
CA ARG A 314 14.35 11.14 -0.21
C ARG A 314 13.12 11.12 -1.12
N GLY A 315 13.03 10.17 -2.05
CA GLY A 315 12.01 10.21 -3.11
C GLY A 315 12.15 11.43 -4.02
N GLY A 316 13.35 12.03 -4.11
CA GLY A 316 13.60 13.21 -4.95
C GLY A 316 13.54 12.85 -6.44
N ALA A 317 13.25 13.83 -7.31
CA ALA A 317 13.18 13.64 -8.77
C ALA A 317 12.20 12.53 -9.22
N ASN A 318 11.02 12.45 -8.58
CA ASN A 318 9.99 11.41 -8.82
C ASN A 318 10.46 9.97 -8.55
N ALA A 319 11.50 9.78 -7.72
CA ALA A 319 12.14 8.49 -7.48
C ALA A 319 11.80 7.91 -6.10
N THR A 320 10.51 7.74 -5.77
CA THR A 320 10.18 6.81 -4.69
C THR A 320 10.56 5.40 -5.16
N PRO A 321 10.95 4.48 -4.26
CA PRO A 321 11.33 3.12 -4.64
C PRO A 321 10.31 2.40 -5.53
N LEU A 322 9.03 2.76 -5.43
CA LEU A 322 7.94 2.15 -6.18
C LEU A 322 7.74 2.76 -7.57
N ALA A 323 8.15 4.01 -7.77
CA ALA A 323 8.01 4.77 -9.01
C ALA A 323 9.33 4.87 -9.80
N LEU A 324 10.44 4.39 -9.23
CA LEU A 324 11.75 4.44 -9.86
C LEU A 324 11.73 3.60 -11.16
N PRO A 325 12.04 4.19 -12.35
CA PRO A 325 11.98 3.48 -13.63
C PRO A 325 12.74 2.15 -13.63
N GLU A 326 13.93 2.15 -13.02
CA GLU A 326 14.78 0.97 -12.88
C GLU A 326 14.05 -0.18 -12.17
N LEU A 327 13.29 0.10 -11.10
CA LEU A 327 12.53 -0.92 -10.39
C LEU A 327 11.23 -1.29 -11.12
N LEU A 328 10.62 -0.34 -11.82
CA LEU A 328 9.43 -0.62 -12.62
C LEU A 328 9.71 -1.63 -13.75
N ASP A 329 10.93 -1.67 -14.28
CA ASP A 329 11.36 -2.73 -15.21
C ASP A 329 11.31 -4.12 -14.56
N VAL A 330 11.78 -4.23 -13.32
CA VAL A 330 11.74 -5.48 -12.53
C VAL A 330 10.29 -5.94 -12.31
N LEU A 331 9.38 -4.99 -12.04
CA LEU A 331 7.95 -5.29 -11.91
C LEU A 331 7.37 -5.86 -13.21
N VAL A 332 7.63 -5.21 -14.34
CA VAL A 332 7.12 -5.66 -15.66
C VAL A 332 7.66 -7.05 -16.00
N ASP A 333 8.96 -7.27 -15.81
CA ASP A 333 9.58 -8.57 -16.06
C ASP A 333 8.94 -9.66 -15.19
N ARG A 334 8.71 -9.39 -13.90
CA ARG A 334 8.05 -10.34 -13.00
C ARG A 334 6.63 -10.68 -13.45
N VAL A 335 5.84 -9.67 -13.81
CA VAL A 335 4.45 -9.84 -14.26
C VAL A 335 4.40 -10.74 -15.51
N ARG A 336 5.32 -10.52 -16.45
CA ARG A 336 5.45 -11.33 -17.69
C ARG A 336 5.99 -12.74 -17.48
N GLY A 337 6.25 -13.15 -16.23
CA GLY A 337 6.72 -14.51 -15.91
C GLY A 337 8.24 -14.64 -15.81
N GLY A 338 8.99 -13.53 -15.82
CA GLY A 338 10.39 -13.52 -15.43
C GLY A 338 10.55 -14.05 -14.00
N LYS A 339 11.59 -14.87 -13.79
CA LYS A 339 11.96 -15.33 -12.44
C LYS A 339 12.55 -14.13 -11.69
N ALA A 340 12.16 -13.97 -10.42
CA ALA A 340 12.87 -13.05 -9.53
C ALA A 340 14.28 -13.61 -9.32
N SER A 341 15.28 -13.02 -9.97
CA SER A 341 16.70 -13.28 -9.72
C SER A 341 17.15 -12.60 -8.45
#